data_AF-A0A076MJ65-F1
#
_entry.id   AF-A0A076MJ65-F1
#
_cell.length_a   1.000
_cell.length_b   1.000
_cell.length_c   1.000
_cell.angle_alpha   90.00
_cell.angle_beta   90.00
_cell.angle_gamma   90.00
#
_symmetry.space_group_name_H-M   'P 1'
#
loop_
_entity.id
_entity.type
_entity.pdbx_description
1 polymer ?
#
loop_
_entity_poly.entity_id
_entity_poly.type
_entity_poly.pdbx_seq_one_letter_code
_entity_poly.pdbx_strand_id
1 'polypeptide(L)'
;MTNLVVLEIGLAIGLILIAINESLLYVGIGVLAAALIIALLRWRGQWFTQWAGLTMRYSFRSHDRVSTPPKPDAQAIATGDVSVTGPEDVRVSLLRLVVPDLVVAHGKDHELQEVGLAWHDGTWTAVLLVEPTPALITQAGGAPSLPLSALAPCLEDRGVVLDSIQMIWHCYPGSAALPADSPALTSYLEVLGPLPAAARRTTWVAIRLDPRRCPDAVRERGGGVVGAHRALIGALSRVRNALESQGVPTRPLSPDELLRAGISAAELTAAVGGGAKVSLKENWTSATAAGVGHASYAVTSWPKGKITTTLNALTSVRTLSSTVAMSISPADDEGKVGLRGVVRLSARNPRELDAADERLNTLAERVGVSLTPLRGLQIDGLAATMPMGGTA
;
A
#
# COMPACT_ATOMS: atom_id res chain seq x y z
N MET A 1 3.43 -11.54 20.47
CA MET A 1 4.11 -10.97 21.66
C MET A 1 3.15 -10.30 22.64
N THR A 2 2.28 -9.37 22.25
CA THR A 2 1.44 -8.60 23.21
C THR A 2 0.56 -9.45 24.14
N ASN A 3 -0.05 -10.53 23.65
CA ASN A 3 -0.86 -11.42 24.49
C ASN A 3 -0.03 -12.16 25.55
N LEU A 4 1.22 -12.51 25.20
CA LEU A 4 2.14 -13.16 26.14
C LEU A 4 2.52 -12.19 27.26
N VAL A 5 2.81 -10.93 26.90
CA VAL A 5 3.13 -9.87 27.87
C VAL A 5 1.97 -9.59 28.82
N VAL A 6 0.72 -9.57 28.34
CA VAL A 6 -0.46 -9.39 29.21
C VAL A 6 -0.60 -10.55 30.20
N LEU A 7 -0.29 -11.78 29.76
CA LEU A 7 -0.36 -12.96 30.61
C LEU A 7 0.79 -12.99 31.64
N GLU A 8 2.01 -12.60 31.22
CA GLU A 8 3.17 -12.43 32.11
C GLU A 8 2.93 -11.36 33.18
N ILE A 9 2.36 -10.20 32.81
CA ILE A 9 2.00 -9.15 33.76
C ILE A 9 0.91 -9.61 34.71
N GLY A 10 -0.14 -10.28 34.21
CA GLY A 10 -1.21 -10.83 35.06
C GLY A 10 -0.69 -11.84 36.07
N LEU A 11 0.24 -12.71 35.64
CA LEU A 11 0.91 -13.69 36.50
C LEU A 11 1.83 -13.01 37.53
N ALA A 12 2.62 -12.02 37.12
CA ALA A 12 3.49 -11.27 38.02
C ALA A 12 2.69 -10.54 39.11
N ILE A 13 1.60 -9.85 38.74
CA ILE A 13 0.72 -9.18 39.69
C ILE A 13 0.06 -10.20 40.63
N GLY A 14 -0.41 -11.33 40.11
CA GLY A 14 -0.98 -12.41 40.91
C GLY A 14 0.00 -12.95 41.95
N LEU A 15 1.25 -13.21 41.56
CA LEU A 15 2.31 -13.68 42.46
C LEU A 15 2.71 -12.62 43.50
N ILE A 16 2.79 -11.34 43.12
CA ILE A 16 3.07 -10.24 44.05
C ILE A 16 1.98 -10.12 45.11
N LEU A 17 0.70 -10.24 44.72
CA LEU A 17 -0.42 -10.18 45.66
C LEU A 17 -0.39 -11.33 46.66
N ILE A 18 -0.05 -12.54 46.21
CA ILE A 18 0.11 -13.72 47.07
C ILE A 18 1.30 -13.55 48.02
N ALA A 19 2.41 -12.98 47.53
CA ALA A 19 3.61 -12.74 48.34
C ALA A 19 3.40 -11.67 49.43
N ILE A 20 2.49 -10.72 49.21
CA ILE A 20 2.13 -9.69 50.20
C ILE A 20 1.23 -10.27 51.29
N ASN A 21 0.21 -11.07 50.92
CA ASN A 21 -0.74 -11.63 51.88
C ASN A 21 -1.43 -12.88 51.32
N GLU A 22 -1.37 -14.00 52.03
CA GLU A 22 -2.03 -15.26 51.63
C GLU A 22 -3.56 -15.13 51.51
N SER A 23 -4.19 -14.19 52.22
CA SER A 23 -5.63 -13.92 52.10
C SER A 23 -6.03 -13.34 50.74
N LEU A 24 -5.07 -12.82 49.96
CA LEU A 24 -5.29 -12.27 48.62
C LEU A 24 -5.21 -13.34 47.52
N LEU A 25 -5.07 -14.62 47.85
CA LEU A 25 -4.98 -15.71 46.88
C LEU A 25 -6.13 -15.70 45.86
N TYR A 26 -7.38 -15.53 46.30
CA TYR A 26 -8.52 -15.45 45.39
C TYR A 26 -8.51 -14.20 44.51
N VAL A 27 -7.97 -13.08 45.00
CA VAL A 27 -7.79 -11.85 44.21
C VAL A 27 -6.71 -12.06 43.15
N GLY A 28 -5.59 -12.69 43.51
CA GLY A 28 -4.52 -13.03 42.58
C GLY A 28 -4.98 -13.99 41.47
N ILE A 29 -5.74 -15.03 41.82
CA ILE A 29 -6.39 -15.93 40.85
C ILE A 29 -7.36 -15.16 39.96
N GLY A 30 -8.16 -14.26 40.53
CA GLY A 30 -9.08 -13.40 39.78
C GLY A 30 -8.38 -12.51 38.76
N VAL A 31 -7.25 -11.90 39.13
CA VAL A 31 -6.43 -11.06 38.23
C VAL A 31 -5.82 -11.91 37.11
N LEU A 32 -5.28 -13.08 37.42
CA LEU A 32 -4.73 -14.00 36.42
C LEU A 32 -5.83 -14.48 35.46
N ALA A 33 -7.00 -14.84 35.97
CA ALA A 33 -8.15 -15.26 35.16
C ALA A 33 -8.64 -14.12 34.27
N ALA A 34 -8.72 -12.89 34.78
CA ALA A 34 -9.06 -11.72 33.99
C ALA A 34 -8.02 -11.44 32.89
N ALA A 35 -6.72 -11.55 33.19
CA ALA A 35 -5.65 -11.42 32.22
C ALA A 35 -5.73 -12.50 31.13
N LEU A 36 -6.05 -13.75 31.52
CA LEU A 36 -6.27 -14.86 30.59
C LEU A 36 -7.46 -14.59 29.67
N ILE A 37 -8.59 -14.12 30.23
CA ILE A 37 -9.78 -13.74 29.45
C ILE A 37 -9.42 -12.62 28.46
N ILE A 38 -8.76 -11.55 28.91
CA ILE A 38 -8.36 -10.42 28.05
C ILE A 38 -7.39 -10.86 26.95
N ALA A 39 -6.44 -11.74 27.26
CA ALA A 39 -5.46 -12.25 26.30
C ALA A 39 -6.11 -13.18 25.25
N LEU A 40 -7.15 -13.92 25.63
CA LEU A 40 -7.85 -14.86 24.74
C LEU A 40 -9.08 -14.27 24.05
N LEU A 41 -9.57 -13.11 24.50
CA LEU A 41 -10.75 -12.46 23.95
C LEU A 41 -10.48 -12.01 22.50
N ARG A 42 -11.19 -12.63 21.56
CA ARG A 42 -11.21 -12.20 20.16
C ARG A 42 -12.37 -11.26 19.93
N TRP A 43 -12.07 -10.05 19.46
CA TRP A 43 -13.05 -9.02 19.14
C TRP A 43 -12.95 -8.67 17.65
N ARG A 44 -14.02 -8.91 16.88
CA ARG A 44 -14.12 -8.61 15.43
C ARG A 44 -12.92 -9.12 14.60
N GLY A 45 -12.45 -10.33 14.90
CA GLY A 45 -11.37 -11.01 14.17
C GLY A 45 -9.94 -10.76 14.71
N GLN A 46 -9.74 -9.75 15.56
CA GLN A 46 -8.44 -9.44 16.19
C GLN A 46 -8.42 -9.75 17.69
N TRP A 47 -7.23 -9.83 18.28
CA TRP A 47 -7.08 -9.98 19.74
C TRP A 47 -7.40 -8.66 20.44
N PHE A 48 -8.12 -8.69 21.57
CA PHE A 48 -8.55 -7.49 22.28
C PHE A 48 -7.39 -6.53 22.61
N THR A 49 -6.23 -7.08 22.97
CA THR A 49 -5.01 -6.31 23.27
C THR A 49 -4.49 -5.52 22.07
N GLN A 50 -4.58 -6.11 20.86
CA GLN A 50 -4.21 -5.45 19.61
C GLN A 50 -5.20 -4.32 19.30
N TRP A 51 -6.50 -4.59 19.45
CA TRP A 51 -7.54 -3.59 19.27
C TRP A 51 -7.40 -2.42 20.25
N ALA A 52 -7.16 -2.70 21.54
CA ALA A 52 -6.97 -1.67 22.56
C ALA A 52 -5.71 -0.83 22.29
N GLY A 53 -4.58 -1.47 21.98
CA GLY A 53 -3.34 -0.75 21.63
C GLY A 53 -3.48 0.09 20.37
N LEU A 54 -4.18 -0.43 19.35
CA LEU A 54 -4.47 0.30 18.12
C LEU A 54 -5.38 1.50 18.37
N THR A 55 -6.45 1.31 19.15
CA THR A 55 -7.40 2.38 19.50
C THR A 55 -6.72 3.47 20.32
N MET A 56 -5.86 3.09 21.26
CA MET A 56 -5.07 4.02 22.07
C MET A 56 -4.12 4.83 21.18
N ARG A 57 -3.31 4.18 20.34
CA ARG A 57 -2.38 4.86 19.40
C ARG A 57 -3.11 5.78 18.44
N TYR A 58 -4.25 5.33 17.92
CA TYR A 58 -5.12 6.16 17.09
C TYR A 58 -5.56 7.40 17.88
N SER A 59 -6.15 7.23 19.06
CA SER A 59 -6.65 8.35 19.86
C SER A 59 -5.58 9.40 20.23
N PHE A 60 -4.31 9.02 20.34
CA PHE A 60 -3.21 9.91 20.72
C PHE A 60 -2.44 10.52 19.53
N ARG A 61 -2.74 10.16 18.27
CA ARG A 61 -2.08 10.74 17.08
C ARG A 61 -2.89 11.87 16.44
N SER A 62 -2.22 12.68 15.62
CA SER A 62 -2.92 13.63 14.74
C SER A 62 -3.60 12.88 13.59
N HIS A 63 -4.88 13.21 13.37
CA HIS A 63 -5.71 12.61 12.32
C HIS A 63 -5.86 13.51 11.10
N ASP A 64 -5.51 14.78 11.24
CA ASP A 64 -5.65 15.79 10.21
C ASP A 64 -4.25 16.23 9.75
N ARG A 65 -4.07 16.26 8.43
CA ARG A 65 -2.89 16.81 7.75
C ARG A 65 -3.37 17.81 6.71
N VAL A 66 -2.65 18.92 6.54
CA VAL A 66 -3.00 19.97 5.58
C VAL A 66 -1.77 20.31 4.77
N SER A 67 -1.93 20.32 3.45
CA SER A 67 -0.96 20.81 2.49
C SER A 67 -1.39 22.20 2.07
N THR A 68 -0.47 23.16 2.19
CA THR A 68 -0.64 24.50 1.64
C THR A 68 0.14 24.55 0.33
N PRO A 69 -0.46 25.05 -0.76
CA PRO A 69 0.23 25.13 -2.03
C PRO A 69 1.53 25.94 -1.88
N PRO A 70 2.66 25.46 -2.43
CA PRO A 70 3.90 26.22 -2.44
C PRO A 70 3.71 27.55 -3.18
N LYS A 71 4.42 28.58 -2.73
CA LYS A 71 4.35 29.91 -3.37
C LYS A 71 4.97 29.83 -4.78
N PRO A 72 4.41 30.53 -5.79
CA PRO A 72 4.87 30.47 -7.18
C PRO A 72 6.36 30.78 -7.40
N ASP A 73 6.99 31.53 -6.48
CA ASP A 73 8.37 32.00 -6.61
C ASP A 73 9.41 31.10 -5.93
N ALA A 74 9.02 29.96 -5.36
CA ALA A 74 9.95 29.00 -4.76
C ALA A 74 10.65 28.19 -5.86
N GLN A 75 11.71 28.74 -6.45
CA GLN A 75 12.56 28.02 -7.40
C GLN A 75 13.27 26.84 -6.73
N ALA A 76 13.36 25.72 -7.45
CA ALA A 76 14.08 24.53 -7.02
C ALA A 76 15.56 24.86 -6.76
N ILE A 77 16.05 24.56 -5.57
CA ILE A 77 17.47 24.71 -5.23
C ILE A 77 18.19 23.45 -5.73
N ALA A 78 18.79 23.53 -6.93
CA ALA A 78 19.69 22.49 -7.41
C ALA A 78 20.95 22.46 -6.54
N THR A 79 21.12 21.40 -5.74
CA THR A 79 22.32 21.19 -4.91
C THR A 79 23.11 19.99 -5.42
N GLY A 80 24.13 20.25 -6.24
CA GLY A 80 25.16 19.26 -6.62
C GLY A 80 24.76 18.23 -7.70
N ASP A 81 25.42 17.06 -7.67
CA ASP A 81 25.33 15.98 -8.68
C ASP A 81 24.07 15.10 -8.59
N VAL A 82 23.26 15.24 -7.53
CA VAL A 82 22.00 14.50 -7.34
C VAL A 82 20.84 15.48 -7.43
N SER A 83 20.11 15.42 -8.54
CA SER A 83 18.85 16.18 -8.68
C SER A 83 17.77 15.56 -7.81
N VAL A 84 17.06 16.39 -7.05
CA VAL A 84 15.97 16.00 -6.15
C VAL A 84 14.80 16.94 -6.40
N THR A 85 13.60 16.38 -6.57
CA THR A 85 12.37 17.15 -6.54
C THR A 85 11.90 17.25 -5.09
N GLY A 86 11.95 18.47 -4.55
CA GLY A 86 11.65 18.78 -3.17
C GLY A 86 10.21 19.26 -2.93
N PRO A 87 9.94 19.80 -1.73
CA PRO A 87 8.61 20.24 -1.30
C PRO A 87 8.04 21.44 -2.05
N GLU A 88 8.89 22.14 -2.81
CA GLU A 88 8.52 23.23 -3.71
C GLU A 88 7.64 22.78 -4.87
N ASP A 89 7.70 21.51 -5.26
CA ASP A 89 6.76 20.93 -6.22
C ASP A 89 5.41 20.67 -5.54
N VAL A 90 4.34 21.23 -6.14
CA VAL A 90 2.96 21.05 -5.67
C VAL A 90 2.62 19.58 -5.48
N ARG A 91 3.07 18.70 -6.38
CA ARG A 91 2.80 17.25 -6.33
C ARG A 91 3.47 16.62 -5.12
N VAL A 92 4.73 16.96 -4.83
CA VAL A 92 5.44 16.46 -3.63
C VAL A 92 4.74 16.94 -2.37
N SER A 93 4.40 18.23 -2.29
CA SER A 93 3.67 18.81 -1.14
C SER A 93 2.32 18.10 -0.90
N LEU A 94 1.59 17.76 -1.95
CA LEU A 94 0.34 17.01 -1.87
C LEU A 94 0.56 15.55 -1.45
N LEU A 95 1.53 14.87 -2.05
CA LEU A 95 1.83 13.47 -1.74
C LEU A 95 2.34 13.31 -0.30
N ARG A 96 2.98 14.34 0.27
CA ARG A 96 3.37 14.39 1.68
C ARG A 96 2.20 14.41 2.66
N LEU A 97 0.97 14.64 2.20
CA LEU A 97 -0.21 14.35 3.02
C LEU A 97 -0.24 12.87 3.39
N VAL A 98 0.03 11.99 2.43
CA VAL A 98 -0.03 10.54 2.62
C VAL A 98 1.31 9.97 3.07
N VAL A 99 2.42 10.44 2.47
CA VAL A 99 3.80 9.96 2.65
C VAL A 99 4.68 11.11 3.18
N PRO A 100 4.71 11.39 4.50
CA PRO A 100 5.19 12.67 5.06
C PRO A 100 6.66 13.01 4.76
N ASP A 101 7.52 12.00 4.70
CA ASP A 101 8.96 12.10 4.48
C ASP A 101 9.35 11.87 3.01
N LEU A 102 8.38 11.91 2.09
CA LEU A 102 8.61 11.68 0.67
C LEU A 102 9.68 12.64 0.12
N VAL A 103 10.69 12.06 -0.50
CA VAL A 103 11.69 12.74 -1.33
C VAL A 103 11.80 11.99 -2.64
N VAL A 104 11.82 12.69 -3.78
CA VAL A 104 12.01 12.06 -5.09
C VAL A 104 13.36 12.46 -5.66
N ALA A 105 14.30 11.53 -5.63
CA ALA A 105 15.61 11.68 -6.25
C ALA A 105 15.60 11.21 -7.70
N HIS A 106 16.51 11.77 -8.48
CA HIS A 106 16.67 11.51 -9.90
C HIS A 106 17.85 10.54 -10.08
N GLY A 107 17.57 9.38 -10.65
CA GLY A 107 18.56 8.40 -11.07
C GLY A 107 18.62 8.29 -12.59
N LYS A 108 19.66 7.62 -13.08
CA LYS A 108 19.74 7.17 -14.47
C LYS A 108 20.06 5.69 -14.51
N ASP A 109 19.39 4.95 -15.37
CA ASP A 109 19.71 3.55 -15.61
C ASP A 109 20.93 3.39 -16.54
N HIS A 110 21.23 2.14 -16.89
CA HIS A 110 22.36 1.82 -17.77
C HIS A 110 22.17 2.31 -19.22
N GLU A 111 20.93 2.56 -19.64
CA GLU A 111 20.55 3.12 -20.94
C GLU A 111 20.45 4.66 -20.90
N LEU A 112 20.92 5.28 -19.80
CA LEU A 112 20.85 6.71 -19.52
C LEU A 112 19.41 7.26 -19.46
N GLN A 113 18.41 6.40 -19.28
CA GLN A 113 17.02 6.80 -19.08
C GLN A 113 16.81 7.26 -17.63
N GLU A 114 16.00 8.29 -17.45
CA GLU A 114 15.69 8.81 -16.12
C GLU A 114 14.84 7.84 -15.31
N VAL A 115 15.21 7.65 -14.04
CA VAL A 115 14.50 6.81 -13.09
C VAL A 115 14.17 7.63 -11.85
N GLY A 116 12.89 7.68 -11.49
CA GLY A 116 12.44 8.26 -10.23
C GLY A 116 12.73 7.32 -9.06
N LEU A 117 13.37 7.84 -8.02
CA LEU A 117 13.67 7.11 -6.78
C LEU A 117 12.98 7.82 -5.62
N ALA A 118 11.98 7.17 -5.02
CA ALA A 118 11.27 7.72 -3.87
C ALA A 118 11.89 7.23 -2.56
N TRP A 119 12.12 8.14 -1.63
CA TRP A 119 12.46 7.82 -0.26
C TRP A 119 11.21 7.87 0.63
N HIS A 120 11.03 6.84 1.44
CA HIS A 120 10.01 6.79 2.48
C HIS A 120 10.42 5.77 3.55
N ASP A 121 10.30 6.14 4.82
CA ASP A 121 10.44 5.25 5.98
C ASP A 121 11.76 4.45 5.96
N GLY A 122 12.88 5.15 5.69
CA GLY A 122 14.21 4.53 5.71
C GLY A 122 14.57 3.71 4.46
N THR A 123 13.73 3.72 3.43
CA THR A 123 13.89 2.87 2.23
C THR A 123 13.78 3.66 0.94
N TRP A 124 14.42 3.15 -0.11
CA TRP A 124 14.30 3.66 -1.48
C TRP A 124 13.37 2.77 -2.30
N THR A 125 12.49 3.39 -3.07
CA THR A 125 11.55 2.72 -3.97
C THR A 125 11.72 3.21 -5.41
N ALA A 126 11.84 2.28 -6.35
CA ALA A 126 11.79 2.56 -7.78
C ALA A 126 10.62 1.79 -8.40
N VAL A 127 10.00 2.34 -9.44
CA VAL A 127 8.75 1.80 -9.98
C VAL A 127 8.87 1.50 -11.46
N LEU A 128 8.42 0.31 -11.85
CA LEU A 128 8.15 -0.05 -13.24
C LEU A 128 6.67 0.15 -13.55
N LEU A 129 6.37 0.72 -14.71
CA LEU A 129 5.06 0.68 -15.32
C LEU A 129 4.99 -0.54 -16.24
N VAL A 130 3.97 -1.37 -16.07
CA VAL A 130 3.65 -2.41 -17.04
C VAL A 130 3.01 -1.75 -18.24
N GLU A 131 3.60 -1.93 -19.42
CA GLU A 131 3.05 -1.34 -20.63
C GLU A 131 1.74 -2.04 -21.00
N PRO A 132 0.66 -1.28 -21.23
CA PRO A 132 -0.56 -1.88 -21.71
C PRO A 132 -0.27 -2.44 -23.10
N THR A 133 -0.34 -3.76 -23.27
CA THR A 133 -0.31 -4.35 -24.60
C THR A 133 -1.45 -3.74 -25.40
N PRO A 134 -1.22 -3.16 -26.59
CA PRO A 134 -2.26 -2.58 -27.41
C PRO A 134 -3.12 -3.70 -28.00
N ALA A 135 -3.93 -4.33 -27.17
CA ALA A 135 -4.99 -5.20 -27.64
C ALA A 135 -6.15 -4.27 -28.04
N LEU A 136 -6.55 -4.33 -29.31
CA LEU A 136 -7.78 -3.70 -29.81
C LEU A 136 -9.02 -4.13 -29.00
N ILE A 137 -8.93 -5.24 -28.26
CA ILE A 137 -9.94 -5.79 -27.36
C ILE A 137 -9.25 -6.35 -26.10
N THR A 138 -9.46 -5.71 -24.95
CA THR A 138 -9.03 -6.27 -23.65
C THR A 138 -10.04 -7.34 -23.23
N GLN A 139 -9.68 -8.62 -23.30
CA GLN A 139 -10.54 -9.70 -22.79
C GLN A 139 -10.79 -9.49 -21.29
N ALA A 140 -12.07 -9.52 -20.88
CA ALA A 140 -12.43 -9.46 -19.46
C ALA A 140 -11.73 -10.61 -18.71
N GLY A 141 -10.88 -10.27 -17.74
CA GLY A 141 -10.08 -11.23 -16.97
C GLY A 141 -8.72 -11.63 -17.55
N GLY A 142 -8.32 -11.13 -18.73
CA GLY A 142 -7.04 -11.43 -19.39
C GLY A 142 -5.80 -10.73 -18.82
N ALA A 143 -5.83 -10.34 -17.55
CA ALA A 143 -4.73 -9.62 -16.91
C ALA A 143 -3.49 -10.50 -16.72
N PRO A 144 -2.28 -10.00 -17.00
CA PRO A 144 -1.08 -10.69 -16.60
C PRO A 144 -1.09 -10.84 -15.07
N SER A 145 -1.01 -12.08 -14.63
CA SER A 145 -0.80 -12.45 -13.24
C SER A 145 0.57 -11.99 -12.77
N LEU A 146 0.72 -11.62 -11.49
CA LEU A 146 2.04 -11.46 -10.89
C LEU A 146 2.82 -12.78 -11.02
N PRO A 147 3.92 -12.86 -11.80
CA PRO A 147 4.68 -14.09 -11.95
C PRO A 147 5.57 -14.29 -10.72
N LEU A 148 4.95 -14.70 -9.60
CA LEU A 148 5.59 -14.82 -8.28
C LEU A 148 6.87 -15.67 -8.33
N SER A 149 6.86 -16.76 -9.09
CA SER A 149 8.02 -17.64 -9.26
C SER A 149 9.19 -16.97 -9.98
N ALA A 150 8.92 -16.06 -10.91
CA ALA A 150 9.96 -15.30 -11.61
C ALA A 150 10.51 -14.15 -10.76
N LEU A 151 9.69 -13.59 -9.87
CA LEU A 151 10.07 -12.46 -9.02
C LEU A 151 10.71 -12.86 -7.70
N ALA A 152 10.39 -14.02 -7.15
CA ALA A 152 10.95 -14.50 -5.89
C ALA A 152 12.50 -14.51 -5.88
N PRO A 153 13.20 -15.01 -6.93
CA PRO A 153 14.66 -14.96 -6.99
C PRO A 153 15.24 -13.54 -7.06
N CYS A 154 14.43 -12.54 -7.45
CA CYS A 154 14.89 -11.15 -7.51
C CYS A 154 14.93 -10.48 -6.12
N LEU A 155 14.27 -11.07 -5.12
CA LEU A 155 14.28 -10.55 -3.75
C LEU A 155 15.67 -10.57 -3.13
N GLU A 156 16.49 -11.56 -3.48
CA GLU A 156 17.86 -11.70 -2.99
C GLU A 156 18.78 -12.09 -4.16
N ASP A 157 19.60 -11.14 -4.61
CA ASP A 157 20.56 -11.40 -5.68
C ASP A 157 21.82 -10.52 -5.55
N ARG A 158 22.98 -11.12 -5.82
CA ARG A 158 24.31 -10.44 -5.82
C ARG A 158 24.55 -9.58 -4.57
N GLY A 159 24.22 -10.13 -3.40
CA GLY A 159 24.39 -9.48 -2.09
C GLY A 159 23.38 -8.36 -1.80
N VAL A 160 22.45 -8.07 -2.71
CA VAL A 160 21.35 -7.13 -2.48
C VAL A 160 20.12 -7.90 -2.02
N VAL A 161 19.60 -7.54 -0.85
CA VAL A 161 18.37 -8.09 -0.27
C VAL A 161 17.31 -6.98 -0.30
N LEU A 162 16.28 -7.18 -1.11
CA LEU A 162 15.18 -6.24 -1.23
C LEU A 162 14.29 -6.27 0.01
N ASP A 163 13.69 -5.12 0.32
CA ASP A 163 12.64 -5.06 1.32
C ASP A 163 11.39 -5.78 0.82
N SER A 164 10.97 -5.43 -0.40
CA SER A 164 9.84 -6.06 -1.07
C SER A 164 9.81 -5.77 -2.58
N ILE A 165 9.06 -6.61 -3.29
CA ILE A 165 8.58 -6.31 -4.65
C ILE A 165 7.06 -6.28 -4.57
N GLN A 166 6.46 -5.16 -4.94
CA GLN A 166 5.02 -4.94 -4.84
C GLN A 166 4.40 -4.69 -6.21
N MET A 167 3.37 -5.45 -6.59
CA MET A 167 2.54 -5.15 -7.75
C MET A 167 1.26 -4.44 -7.32
N ILE A 168 0.95 -3.33 -7.98
CA ILE A 168 -0.18 -2.47 -7.67
C ILE A 168 -1.03 -2.35 -8.92
N TRP A 169 -2.29 -2.79 -8.82
CA TRP A 169 -3.31 -2.59 -9.84
C TRP A 169 -4.20 -1.46 -9.41
N HIS A 170 -4.25 -0.41 -10.21
CA HIS A 170 -5.13 0.72 -9.98
C HIS A 170 -6.12 0.83 -11.13
N CYS A 171 -7.39 0.61 -10.79
CA CYS A 171 -8.47 0.41 -11.74
C CYS A 171 -9.53 1.49 -11.59
N TYR A 172 -9.91 2.09 -12.72
CA TYR A 172 -11.10 2.91 -12.85
C TYR A 172 -12.17 2.09 -13.60
N PRO A 173 -13.32 1.78 -12.98
CA PRO A 173 -14.41 1.13 -13.70
C PRO A 173 -14.99 2.07 -14.76
N GLY A 174 -15.61 1.54 -15.83
CA GLY A 174 -16.24 2.38 -16.87
C GLY A 174 -17.31 3.33 -16.34
N SER A 175 -17.96 2.92 -15.24
CA SER A 175 -18.90 3.76 -14.50
C SER A 175 -18.27 4.97 -13.82
N ALA A 176 -16.95 5.00 -13.62
CA ALA A 176 -16.28 6.04 -12.85
C ALA A 176 -16.43 7.43 -13.49
N ALA A 177 -16.63 7.54 -14.81
CA ALA A 177 -16.84 8.83 -15.46
C ALA A 177 -18.28 9.36 -15.35
N LEU A 178 -19.24 8.52 -14.93
CA LEU A 178 -20.66 8.85 -14.92
C LEU A 178 -21.14 9.20 -13.49
N PRO A 179 -22.12 10.12 -13.35
CA PRO A 179 -22.85 10.30 -12.10
C PRO A 179 -23.60 9.02 -11.71
N ALA A 180 -23.80 8.80 -10.40
CA ALA A 180 -24.45 7.60 -9.88
C ALA A 180 -25.91 7.44 -10.32
N ASP A 181 -26.58 8.54 -10.64
CA ASP A 181 -27.99 8.65 -11.05
C ASP A 181 -28.17 8.78 -12.58
N SER A 182 -27.09 8.66 -13.36
CA SER A 182 -27.15 8.84 -14.81
C SER A 182 -27.90 7.69 -15.51
N PRO A 183 -28.88 7.96 -16.39
CA PRO A 183 -29.50 6.92 -17.22
C PRO A 183 -28.50 6.18 -18.11
N ALA A 184 -27.44 6.86 -18.57
CA ALA A 184 -26.36 6.26 -19.35
C ALA A 184 -25.59 5.21 -18.54
N LEU A 185 -25.44 5.42 -17.22
CA LEU A 185 -24.85 4.43 -16.33
C LEU A 185 -25.74 3.19 -16.25
N THR A 186 -27.05 3.36 -16.07
CA THR A 186 -28.01 2.25 -16.03
C THR A 186 -27.93 1.41 -17.31
N SER A 187 -28.00 2.03 -18.49
CA SER A 187 -27.90 1.34 -19.77
C SER A 187 -26.54 0.66 -19.97
N TYR A 188 -25.44 1.31 -19.57
CA TYR A 188 -24.11 0.69 -19.62
C TYR A 188 -24.05 -0.61 -18.81
N LEU A 189 -24.70 -0.65 -17.64
CA LEU A 189 -24.68 -1.80 -16.75
C LEU A 189 -25.58 -2.94 -17.22
N GLU A 190 -26.73 -2.62 -17.81
CA GLU A 190 -27.60 -3.61 -18.45
C GLU A 190 -26.86 -4.35 -19.57
N VAL A 191 -26.07 -3.62 -20.35
CA VAL A 191 -25.24 -4.21 -21.43
C VAL A 191 -24.03 -4.96 -20.88
N LEU A 192 -23.36 -4.41 -19.85
CA LEU A 192 -22.16 -5.03 -19.28
C LEU A 192 -22.45 -6.36 -18.57
N GLY A 193 -23.62 -6.49 -17.93
CA GLY A 193 -23.99 -7.67 -17.18
C GLY A 193 -23.02 -7.98 -16.02
N PRO A 194 -22.75 -9.26 -15.70
CA PRO A 194 -21.90 -9.64 -14.56
C PRO A 194 -20.39 -9.58 -14.86
N LEU A 195 -19.97 -9.02 -16.00
CA LEU A 195 -18.57 -9.03 -16.42
C LEU A 195 -17.74 -8.04 -15.60
N PRO A 196 -16.58 -8.47 -15.05
CA PRO A 196 -15.65 -7.56 -14.40
C PRO A 196 -14.90 -6.75 -15.47
N ALA A 197 -15.39 -5.56 -15.80
CA ALA A 197 -14.72 -4.65 -16.72
C ALA A 197 -14.23 -3.38 -16.01
N ALA A 198 -12.94 -3.35 -15.70
CA ALA A 198 -12.25 -2.07 -15.48
C ALA A 198 -12.05 -1.41 -16.85
N ALA A 199 -12.55 -0.18 -17.03
CA ALA A 199 -12.37 0.54 -18.30
C ALA A 199 -10.93 1.02 -18.48
N ARG A 200 -10.26 1.35 -17.37
CA ARG A 200 -8.85 1.68 -17.35
C ARG A 200 -8.19 0.96 -16.19
N ARG A 201 -7.10 0.26 -16.48
CA ARG A 201 -6.20 -0.28 -15.45
C ARG A 201 -4.79 0.17 -15.72
N THR A 202 -4.16 0.69 -14.68
CA THR A 202 -2.71 0.92 -14.63
C THR A 202 -2.10 -0.13 -13.72
N THR A 203 -0.98 -0.73 -14.12
CA THR A 203 -0.24 -1.69 -13.30
C THR A 203 1.16 -1.18 -13.05
N TRP A 204 1.51 -1.05 -11.78
CA TRP A 204 2.84 -0.67 -11.32
C TRP A 204 3.50 -1.85 -10.62
N VAL A 205 4.83 -1.93 -10.73
CA VAL A 205 5.66 -2.83 -9.93
C VAL A 205 6.67 -1.97 -9.18
N ALA A 206 6.49 -1.82 -7.87
CA ALA A 206 7.36 -1.08 -6.98
C ALA A 206 8.41 -2.02 -6.38
N ILE A 207 9.68 -1.64 -6.51
CA ILE A 207 10.84 -2.37 -5.97
C ILE A 207 11.37 -1.54 -4.81
N ARG A 208 11.35 -2.08 -3.60
CA ARG A 208 11.75 -1.39 -2.37
C ARG A 208 13.04 -1.98 -1.83
N LEU A 209 13.99 -1.11 -1.50
CA LEU A 209 15.30 -1.45 -0.94
C LEU A 209 15.49 -0.73 0.40
N ASP A 210 15.77 -1.48 1.46
CA ASP A 210 16.33 -0.95 2.70
C ASP A 210 17.87 -1.06 2.65
N PRO A 211 18.61 0.06 2.54
CA PRO A 211 20.08 0.03 2.48
C PRO A 211 20.74 -0.65 3.68
N ARG A 212 20.06 -0.71 4.84
CA ARG A 212 20.56 -1.34 6.07
C ARG A 212 20.59 -2.87 5.99
N ARG A 213 19.81 -3.47 5.09
CA ARG A 213 19.77 -4.94 4.90
C ARG A 213 20.93 -5.46 4.07
N CYS A 214 21.56 -4.60 3.26
CA CYS A 214 22.68 -4.98 2.40
C CYS A 214 23.82 -3.93 2.40
N PRO A 215 24.43 -3.64 3.58
CA PRO A 215 25.41 -2.57 3.71
C PRO A 215 26.68 -2.80 2.87
N ASP A 216 27.13 -4.05 2.75
CA ASP A 216 28.30 -4.39 1.94
C ASP A 216 28.05 -4.14 0.44
N ALA A 217 26.89 -4.57 -0.06
CA ALA A 217 26.49 -4.34 -1.44
C ALA A 217 26.36 -2.83 -1.76
N VAL A 218 25.87 -2.02 -0.83
CA VAL A 218 25.82 -0.56 -0.96
C VAL A 218 27.22 0.05 -0.97
N ARG A 219 28.11 -0.40 -0.08
CA ARG A 219 29.50 0.06 0.03
C ARG A 219 30.30 -0.23 -1.23
N GLU A 220 30.20 -1.44 -1.78
CA GLU A 220 30.85 -1.83 -3.05
C GLU A 220 30.40 -0.97 -4.24
N ARG A 221 29.19 -0.41 -4.19
CA ARG A 221 28.60 0.42 -5.25
C ARG A 221 28.86 1.92 -5.08
N GLY A 222 29.74 2.30 -4.16
CA GLY A 222 30.13 3.69 -3.89
C GLY A 222 29.68 4.23 -2.54
N GLY A 223 28.94 3.44 -1.75
CA GLY A 223 28.51 3.80 -0.41
C GLY A 223 27.42 4.89 -0.36
N GLY A 224 26.89 5.11 0.85
CA GLY A 224 25.88 6.14 1.11
C GLY A 224 24.65 6.06 0.18
N VAL A 225 24.09 7.21 -0.15
CA VAL A 225 22.91 7.35 -1.01
C VAL A 225 23.19 6.89 -2.45
N VAL A 226 24.35 7.22 -3.00
CA VAL A 226 24.73 6.86 -4.37
C VAL A 226 24.83 5.34 -4.55
N GLY A 227 25.45 4.66 -3.59
CA GLY A 227 25.53 3.19 -3.57
C GLY A 227 24.15 2.54 -3.46
N ALA A 228 23.25 3.10 -2.64
CA ALA A 228 21.87 2.64 -2.51
C ALA A 228 21.08 2.81 -3.81
N HIS A 229 21.19 3.97 -4.48
CA HIS A 229 20.56 4.22 -5.77
C HIS A 229 21.04 3.23 -6.84
N ARG A 230 22.36 3.01 -6.94
CA ARG A 230 22.94 2.04 -7.88
C ARG A 230 22.50 0.60 -7.58
N ALA A 231 22.42 0.22 -6.30
CA ALA A 231 21.92 -1.09 -5.90
C ALA A 231 20.45 -1.28 -6.32
N LEU A 232 19.61 -0.27 -6.07
CA LEU A 232 18.19 -0.28 -6.42
C LEU A 232 17.96 -0.30 -7.93
N ILE A 233 18.66 0.55 -8.71
CA ILE A 233 18.57 0.57 -10.18
C ILE A 233 19.01 -0.78 -10.76
N GLY A 234 20.05 -1.39 -10.19
CA GLY A 234 20.46 -2.75 -10.57
C GLY A 234 19.39 -3.80 -10.27
N ALA A 235 18.71 -3.72 -9.13
CA ALA A 235 17.59 -4.61 -8.80
C ALA A 235 16.36 -4.38 -9.68
N LEU A 236 16.05 -3.12 -9.98
CA LEU A 236 14.98 -2.71 -10.89
C LEU A 236 15.16 -3.34 -12.28
N SER A 237 16.38 -3.28 -12.83
CA SER A 237 16.71 -3.92 -14.12
C SER A 237 16.53 -5.44 -14.09
N ARG A 238 16.88 -6.12 -12.98
CA ARG A 238 16.66 -7.57 -12.84
C ARG A 238 15.19 -7.93 -12.79
N VAL A 239 14.40 -7.19 -12.01
CA VAL A 239 12.95 -7.38 -11.94
C VAL A 239 12.30 -7.14 -13.30
N ARG A 240 12.71 -6.08 -14.02
CA ARG A 240 12.29 -5.81 -15.40
C ARG A 240 12.57 -7.01 -16.30
N ASN A 241 13.81 -7.50 -16.33
CA ASN A 241 14.19 -8.65 -17.16
C ASN A 241 13.42 -9.93 -16.80
N ALA A 242 13.15 -10.16 -15.51
CA ALA A 242 12.35 -11.29 -15.05
C ALA A 242 10.91 -11.20 -15.56
N LEU A 243 10.30 -10.01 -15.55
CA LEU A 243 8.96 -9.76 -16.09
C LEU A 243 8.92 -9.89 -17.63
N GLU A 244 9.92 -9.33 -18.32
CA GLU A 244 10.05 -9.43 -19.78
C GLU A 244 10.18 -10.89 -20.24
N SER A 245 10.92 -11.73 -19.50
CA SER A 245 11.03 -13.17 -19.77
C SER A 245 9.68 -13.91 -19.72
N GLN A 246 8.70 -13.34 -19.00
CA GLN A 246 7.33 -13.85 -18.88
C GLN A 246 6.37 -13.16 -19.86
N GLY A 247 6.88 -12.36 -20.80
CA GLY A 247 6.08 -11.63 -21.79
C GLY A 247 5.34 -10.43 -21.20
N VAL A 248 5.80 -9.89 -20.06
CA VAL A 248 5.22 -8.68 -19.44
C VAL A 248 6.16 -7.51 -19.70
N PRO A 249 5.94 -6.71 -20.77
CA PRO A 249 6.79 -5.56 -21.06
C PRO A 249 6.62 -4.49 -19.99
N THR A 250 7.72 -3.95 -19.49
CA THR A 250 7.72 -2.91 -18.47
C THR A 250 8.79 -1.87 -18.73
N ARG A 251 8.58 -0.66 -18.21
CA ARG A 251 9.57 0.41 -18.26
C ARG A 251 9.67 1.13 -16.91
N PRO A 252 10.85 1.65 -16.53
CA PRO A 252 10.95 2.48 -15.33
C PRO A 252 10.13 3.77 -15.48
N LEU A 253 9.62 4.28 -14.36
CA LEU A 253 9.02 5.61 -14.29
C LEU A 253 10.10 6.67 -14.10
N SER A 254 10.05 7.74 -14.90
CA SER A 254 10.85 8.93 -14.62
C SER A 254 10.38 9.63 -13.33
N PRO A 255 11.16 10.55 -12.74
CA PRO A 255 10.75 11.30 -11.54
C PRO A 255 9.37 11.96 -11.68
N ASP A 256 9.10 12.56 -12.83
CA ASP A 256 7.82 13.21 -13.14
C ASP A 256 6.66 12.22 -13.26
N GLU A 257 6.90 11.08 -13.90
CA GLU A 257 5.89 10.03 -14.04
C GLU A 257 5.59 9.35 -12.71
N LEU A 258 6.61 9.18 -11.86
CA LEU A 258 6.46 8.66 -10.51
C LEU A 258 5.56 9.56 -9.68
N LEU A 259 5.77 10.88 -9.71
CA LEU A 259 4.91 11.86 -9.05
C LEU A 259 3.48 11.83 -9.61
N ARG A 260 3.31 11.77 -10.94
CA ARG A 260 1.98 11.64 -11.57
C ARG A 260 1.28 10.35 -11.16
N ALA A 261 2.00 9.24 -11.07
CA ALA A 261 1.47 7.95 -10.64
C ALA A 261 1.00 8.01 -9.18
N GLY A 262 1.80 8.62 -8.29
CA GLY A 262 1.40 8.88 -6.91
C GLY A 262 0.14 9.74 -6.81
N ILE A 263 0.06 10.85 -7.56
CA ILE A 263 -1.09 11.76 -7.55
C ILE A 263 -2.36 11.05 -8.03
N SER A 264 -2.28 10.27 -9.11
CA SER A 264 -3.40 9.48 -9.60
C SER A 264 -3.81 8.42 -8.57
N ALA A 265 -2.85 7.69 -8.01
CA ALA A 265 -3.13 6.67 -7.01
C ALA A 265 -3.73 7.27 -5.74
N ALA A 266 -3.40 8.49 -5.35
CA ALA A 266 -4.00 9.16 -4.19
C ALA A 266 -5.33 9.90 -4.52
N GLU A 267 -5.82 9.85 -5.77
CA GLU A 267 -6.97 10.62 -6.25
C GLU A 267 -6.84 12.14 -6.03
N LEU A 268 -5.60 12.66 -6.09
CA LEU A 268 -5.29 14.08 -5.85
C LEU A 268 -5.20 14.91 -7.15
N THR A 269 -5.57 14.35 -8.30
CA THR A 269 -5.43 15.01 -9.62
C THR A 269 -6.12 16.38 -9.66
N ALA A 270 -7.33 16.50 -9.12
CA ALA A 270 -8.06 17.78 -9.07
C ALA A 270 -7.39 18.83 -8.16
N ALA A 271 -6.59 18.37 -7.19
CA ALA A 271 -5.94 19.21 -6.20
C ALA A 271 -4.67 19.90 -6.73
N VAL A 272 -3.98 19.31 -7.71
CA VAL A 272 -2.74 19.85 -8.29
C VAL A 272 -2.94 21.24 -8.92
N GLY A 273 -4.09 21.48 -9.56
CA GLY A 273 -4.40 22.75 -10.23
C GLY A 273 -5.26 23.72 -9.42
N GLY A 274 -5.76 23.32 -8.24
CA GLY A 274 -6.82 24.06 -7.54
C GLY A 274 -6.35 25.30 -6.78
N GLY A 275 -5.05 25.45 -6.52
CA GLY A 275 -4.48 26.59 -5.78
C GLY A 275 -5.00 26.75 -4.33
N ALA A 276 -5.82 25.81 -3.87
CA ALA A 276 -6.46 25.81 -2.55
C ALA A 276 -5.69 24.90 -1.58
N LYS A 277 -5.91 25.12 -0.28
CA LYS A 277 -5.42 24.20 0.76
C LYS A 277 -6.11 22.84 0.61
N VAL A 278 -5.33 21.78 0.77
CA VAL A 278 -5.83 20.41 0.65
C VAL A 278 -5.63 19.72 1.99
N SER A 279 -6.71 19.17 2.54
CA SER A 279 -6.65 18.39 3.77
C SER A 279 -6.74 16.89 3.49
N LEU A 280 -6.05 16.14 4.33
CA LEU A 280 -6.21 14.71 4.53
C LEU A 280 -6.71 14.51 5.97
N LYS A 281 -7.85 13.86 6.11
CA LYS A 281 -8.44 13.52 7.40
C LYS A 281 -8.63 12.03 7.53
N GLU A 282 -8.13 11.46 8.62
CA GLU A 282 -8.38 10.07 8.95
C GLU A 282 -9.56 9.92 9.91
N ASN A 283 -10.44 8.99 9.57
CA ASN A 283 -11.47 8.45 10.44
C ASN A 283 -11.15 6.98 10.73
N TRP A 284 -11.86 6.41 11.70
CA TRP A 284 -11.63 5.03 12.12
C TRP A 284 -11.76 4.02 10.98
N THR A 285 -12.65 4.25 10.01
CA THR A 285 -12.94 3.31 8.90
C THR A 285 -12.51 3.81 7.54
N SER A 286 -12.14 5.08 7.40
CA SER A 286 -11.76 5.68 6.11
C SER A 286 -10.77 6.82 6.27
N ALA A 287 -10.07 7.17 5.20
CA ALA A 287 -9.32 8.43 5.08
C ALA A 287 -9.93 9.28 3.97
N THR A 288 -10.07 10.58 4.17
CA THR A 288 -10.60 11.52 3.17
C THR A 288 -9.50 12.48 2.74
N ALA A 289 -9.14 12.44 1.46
CA ALA A 289 -8.12 13.31 0.85
C ALA A 289 -8.77 14.15 -0.25
N ALA A 290 -8.65 15.48 -0.20
CA ALA A 290 -9.23 16.38 -1.22
C ALA A 290 -10.73 16.11 -1.54
N GLY A 291 -11.51 15.68 -0.54
CA GLY A 291 -12.93 15.33 -0.68
C GLY A 291 -13.22 13.90 -1.17
N VAL A 292 -12.19 13.15 -1.58
CA VAL A 292 -12.32 11.72 -1.96
C VAL A 292 -12.14 10.86 -0.72
N GLY A 293 -13.07 9.93 -0.48
CA GLY A 293 -12.99 8.97 0.61
C GLY A 293 -12.29 7.69 0.17
N HIS A 294 -11.42 7.15 1.03
CA HIS A 294 -10.67 5.92 0.82
C HIS A 294 -10.92 4.95 1.98
N ALA A 295 -11.17 3.69 1.66
CA ALA A 295 -11.27 2.61 2.64
C ALA A 295 -10.33 1.47 2.23
N SER A 296 -9.44 1.08 3.14
CA SER A 296 -8.39 0.08 2.94
C SER A 296 -8.62 -1.16 3.79
N TYR A 297 -8.30 -2.32 3.22
CA TYR A 297 -8.53 -3.65 3.77
C TYR A 297 -7.30 -4.51 3.56
N ALA A 298 -6.82 -5.18 4.61
CA ALA A 298 -5.77 -6.18 4.50
C ALA A 298 -6.36 -7.51 4.02
N VAL A 299 -5.65 -8.18 3.11
CA VAL A 299 -5.93 -9.56 2.73
C VAL A 299 -5.36 -10.47 3.83
N THR A 300 -6.25 -11.14 4.56
CA THR A 300 -5.87 -12.00 5.69
C THR A 300 -5.93 -13.49 5.37
N SER A 301 -6.65 -13.86 4.33
CA SER A 301 -6.59 -15.21 3.76
C SER A 301 -6.61 -15.15 2.24
N TRP A 302 -5.78 -15.98 1.62
CA TRP A 302 -5.70 -16.12 0.18
C TRP A 302 -6.53 -17.34 -0.27
N PRO A 303 -7.17 -17.28 -1.45
CA PRO A 303 -7.92 -18.39 -1.98
C PRO A 303 -6.98 -19.57 -2.29
N LYS A 304 -7.46 -20.79 -2.09
CA LYS A 304 -6.74 -22.00 -2.48
C LYS A 304 -6.82 -22.15 -4.00
N GLY A 305 -5.78 -21.80 -4.75
CA GLY A 305 -5.72 -21.97 -6.21
C GLY A 305 -5.13 -20.76 -6.96
N LYS A 306 -5.65 -20.49 -8.18
CA LYS A 306 -5.19 -19.36 -9.01
C LYS A 306 -5.64 -18.03 -8.42
N ILE A 307 -4.77 -17.42 -7.63
CA ILE A 307 -4.93 -16.09 -6.99
C ILE A 307 -5.32 -14.99 -8.00
N THR A 308 -5.00 -15.15 -9.28
CA THR A 308 -4.98 -14.08 -10.29
C THR A 308 -6.36 -13.73 -10.81
N THR A 309 -7.20 -14.73 -11.09
CA THR A 309 -8.61 -14.54 -11.47
C THR A 309 -9.39 -13.89 -10.32
N THR A 310 -9.08 -14.29 -9.09
CA THR A 310 -9.68 -13.75 -7.87
C THR A 310 -9.35 -12.28 -7.65
N LEU A 311 -8.12 -11.84 -7.89
CA LEU A 311 -7.73 -10.44 -7.71
C LEU A 311 -8.32 -9.50 -8.74
N ASN A 312 -8.50 -9.97 -9.99
CA ASN A 312 -9.19 -9.18 -11.02
C ASN A 312 -10.60 -8.83 -10.56
N ALA A 313 -11.30 -9.77 -9.90
CA ALA A 313 -12.61 -9.52 -9.34
C ALA A 313 -12.57 -8.42 -8.28
N LEU A 314 -11.59 -8.44 -7.35
CA LEU A 314 -11.48 -7.39 -6.32
C LEU A 314 -11.32 -5.98 -6.90
N THR A 315 -10.78 -5.85 -8.12
CA THR A 315 -10.67 -4.55 -8.82
C THR A 315 -11.93 -4.14 -9.61
N SER A 316 -12.95 -4.99 -9.70
CA SER A 316 -14.20 -4.70 -10.45
C SER A 316 -15.31 -4.11 -9.59
N VAL A 317 -15.01 -3.74 -8.34
CA VAL A 317 -15.99 -3.10 -7.45
C VAL A 317 -16.36 -1.73 -8.02
N ARG A 318 -17.66 -1.46 -8.12
CA ARG A 318 -18.16 -0.16 -8.56
C ARG A 318 -17.87 0.88 -7.49
N THR A 319 -16.93 1.77 -7.82
CA THR A 319 -16.55 2.92 -7.00
C THR A 319 -15.79 3.91 -7.90
N LEU A 320 -15.25 5.01 -7.37
CA LEU A 320 -14.39 5.92 -8.15
C LEU A 320 -13.16 5.18 -8.68
N SER A 321 -12.40 4.53 -7.79
CA SER A 321 -11.31 3.62 -8.16
C SER A 321 -11.14 2.48 -7.17
N SER A 322 -10.68 1.34 -7.69
CA SER A 322 -10.32 0.17 -6.87
C SER A 322 -8.85 -0.11 -7.07
N THR A 323 -8.12 -0.27 -5.96
CA THR A 323 -6.68 -0.54 -5.97
C THR A 323 -6.40 -1.83 -5.24
N VAL A 324 -5.62 -2.72 -5.84
CA VAL A 324 -5.12 -3.94 -5.20
C VAL A 324 -3.60 -3.86 -5.24
N ALA A 325 -2.97 -3.88 -4.08
CA ALA A 325 -1.53 -3.95 -3.93
C ALA A 325 -1.16 -5.29 -3.32
N MET A 326 -0.18 -5.98 -3.91
CA MET A 326 0.36 -7.24 -3.41
C MET A 326 1.86 -7.14 -3.32
N SER A 327 2.43 -7.47 -2.17
CA SER A 327 3.87 -7.46 -1.95
C SER A 327 4.38 -8.87 -1.67
N ILE A 328 5.51 -9.20 -2.28
CA ILE A 328 6.37 -10.28 -1.82
C ILE A 328 7.57 -9.69 -1.07
N SER A 329 7.98 -10.36 -0.01
CA SER A 329 9.16 -10.02 0.78
C SER A 329 9.99 -11.27 1.06
N PRO A 330 11.29 -11.14 1.37
CA PRO A 330 12.06 -12.28 1.86
C PRO A 330 11.39 -12.92 3.08
N ALA A 331 11.54 -14.23 3.23
CA ALA A 331 11.08 -14.98 4.40
C ALA A 331 12.27 -15.70 5.04
N ASP A 332 12.19 -15.97 6.34
CA ASP A 332 13.25 -16.68 7.06
C ASP A 332 13.39 -18.15 6.62
N ASP A 333 12.30 -18.73 6.10
CA ASP A 333 12.27 -20.09 5.59
C ASP A 333 12.81 -20.14 4.15
N GLU A 334 13.79 -21.01 3.93
CA GLU A 334 14.39 -21.23 2.60
C GLU A 334 13.32 -21.64 1.56
N GLY A 335 13.35 -20.98 0.41
CA GLY A 335 12.41 -21.24 -0.69
C GLY A 335 10.99 -20.70 -0.47
N LYS A 336 10.73 -19.96 0.61
CA LYS A 336 9.45 -19.28 0.85
C LYS A 336 9.60 -17.77 0.70
N VAL A 337 8.48 -17.11 0.42
CA VAL A 337 8.37 -15.65 0.42
C VAL A 337 7.20 -15.24 1.31
N GLY A 338 7.35 -14.10 1.98
CA GLY A 338 6.20 -13.45 2.61
C GLY A 338 5.29 -12.92 1.52
N LEU A 339 3.97 -13.11 1.66
CA LEU A 339 2.97 -12.55 0.75
C LEU A 339 1.97 -11.73 1.55
N ARG A 340 1.85 -10.44 1.22
CA ARG A 340 0.86 -9.54 1.80
C ARG A 340 0.05 -8.85 0.71
N GLY A 341 -1.14 -8.41 1.08
CA GLY A 341 -2.07 -7.78 0.15
C GLY A 341 -2.92 -6.73 0.84
N VAL A 342 -3.13 -5.61 0.16
CA VAL A 342 -4.05 -4.56 0.58
C VAL A 342 -4.98 -4.24 -0.58
N VAL A 343 -6.27 -4.14 -0.29
CA VAL A 343 -7.29 -3.66 -1.21
C VAL A 343 -7.76 -2.31 -0.72
N ARG A 344 -7.86 -1.33 -1.61
CA ARG A 344 -8.37 0.00 -1.33
C ARG A 344 -9.48 0.37 -2.30
N LEU A 345 -10.59 0.85 -1.77
CA LEU A 345 -11.65 1.49 -2.54
C LEU A 345 -11.58 2.99 -2.33
N SER A 346 -11.70 3.76 -3.41
CA SER A 346 -11.84 5.21 -3.37
C SER A 346 -13.21 5.58 -3.91
N ALA A 347 -13.92 6.53 -3.30
CA ALA A 347 -15.24 6.98 -3.69
C ALA A 347 -15.40 8.50 -3.53
N ARG A 348 -16.32 9.10 -4.29
CA ARG A 348 -16.50 10.56 -4.31
C ARG A 348 -17.16 11.12 -3.05
N ASN A 349 -17.91 10.27 -2.35
CA ASN A 349 -18.64 10.65 -1.16
C ASN A 349 -18.81 9.44 -0.23
N PRO A 350 -19.18 9.66 1.06
CA PRO A 350 -19.33 8.58 2.02
C PRO A 350 -20.35 7.51 1.64
N ARG A 351 -21.50 7.91 1.04
CA ARG A 351 -22.56 6.96 0.65
C ARG A 351 -22.09 5.98 -0.42
N GLU A 352 -21.34 6.47 -1.41
CA GLU A 352 -20.72 5.62 -2.42
C GLU A 352 -19.67 4.68 -1.81
N LEU A 353 -18.90 5.18 -0.83
CA LEU A 353 -17.88 4.38 -0.15
C LEU A 353 -18.50 3.23 0.66
N ASP A 354 -19.55 3.49 1.42
CA ASP A 354 -20.28 2.49 2.20
C ASP A 354 -20.88 1.42 1.28
N ALA A 355 -21.52 1.84 0.18
CA ALA A 355 -22.07 0.92 -0.80
C ALA A 355 -20.97 0.13 -1.56
N ALA A 356 -19.77 0.67 -1.69
CA ALA A 356 -18.63 -0.04 -2.27
C ALA A 356 -18.03 -1.07 -1.29
N ASP A 357 -18.00 -0.76 0.02
CA ASP A 357 -17.60 -1.69 1.08
C ASP A 357 -18.50 -2.94 1.11
N GLU A 358 -19.82 -2.76 1.13
CA GLU A 358 -20.78 -3.89 1.10
C GLU A 358 -20.57 -4.80 -0.13
N ARG A 359 -20.34 -4.19 -1.29
CA ARG A 359 -20.08 -4.93 -2.55
C ARG A 359 -18.74 -5.66 -2.52
N LEU A 360 -17.70 -5.04 -1.97
CA LEU A 360 -16.39 -5.66 -1.83
C LEU A 360 -16.46 -6.88 -0.90
N ASN A 361 -17.13 -6.77 0.25
CA ASN A 361 -17.30 -7.89 1.17
C ASN A 361 -18.07 -9.06 0.50
N THR A 362 -19.19 -8.76 -0.16
CA THR A 362 -19.97 -9.76 -0.92
C THR A 362 -19.14 -10.40 -2.04
N LEU A 363 -18.24 -9.64 -2.66
CA LEU A 363 -17.37 -10.16 -3.71
C LEU A 363 -16.24 -11.02 -3.15
N ALA A 364 -15.60 -10.56 -2.07
CA ALA A 364 -14.51 -11.26 -1.38
C ALA A 364 -14.96 -12.64 -0.90
N GLU A 365 -16.16 -12.73 -0.30
CA GLU A 365 -16.78 -14.00 0.09
C GLU A 365 -16.98 -14.95 -1.10
N ARG A 366 -17.50 -14.44 -2.23
CA ARG A 366 -17.72 -15.24 -3.45
C ARG A 366 -16.43 -15.78 -4.06
N VAL A 367 -15.33 -15.03 -3.97
CA VAL A 367 -14.03 -15.43 -4.53
C VAL A 367 -13.11 -16.12 -3.53
N GLY A 368 -13.57 -16.32 -2.28
CA GLY A 368 -12.84 -17.02 -1.24
C GLY A 368 -11.65 -16.26 -0.66
N VAL A 369 -11.70 -14.92 -0.65
CA VAL A 369 -10.70 -14.05 -0.02
C VAL A 369 -11.25 -13.50 1.28
N SER A 370 -10.49 -13.58 2.37
CA SER A 370 -10.84 -12.86 3.60
C SER A 370 -10.17 -11.49 3.62
N LEU A 371 -10.98 -10.46 3.83
CA LEU A 371 -10.54 -9.08 3.99
C LEU A 371 -10.78 -8.63 5.43
N THR A 372 -9.83 -7.88 5.97
CA THR A 372 -9.95 -7.25 7.29
C THR A 372 -9.79 -5.74 7.13
N PRO A 373 -10.80 -4.93 7.48
CA PRO A 373 -10.69 -3.48 7.37
C PRO A 373 -9.53 -2.94 8.21
N LEU A 374 -8.69 -2.08 7.64
CA LEU A 374 -7.55 -1.45 8.31
C LEU A 374 -8.00 -0.30 9.21
N ARG A 375 -8.84 -0.61 10.20
CA ARG A 375 -9.45 0.41 11.05
C ARG A 375 -8.37 1.15 11.85
N GLY A 376 -8.41 2.47 11.82
CA GLY A 376 -7.38 3.31 12.44
C GLY A 376 -5.98 3.16 11.81
N LEU A 377 -5.88 2.61 10.60
CA LEU A 377 -4.64 2.50 9.79
C LEU A 377 -4.96 2.83 8.32
N GLN A 378 -5.89 3.75 8.09
CA GLN A 378 -6.42 4.05 6.76
C GLN A 378 -5.44 4.90 5.95
N ILE A 379 -4.72 5.82 6.60
CA ILE A 379 -3.62 6.53 5.93
C ILE A 379 -2.49 5.57 5.57
N ASP A 380 -2.16 4.61 6.45
CA ASP A 380 -1.13 3.62 6.18
C ASP A 380 -1.55 2.69 5.04
N GLY A 381 -2.81 2.25 5.01
CA GLY A 381 -3.38 1.49 3.88
C GLY A 381 -3.44 2.30 2.57
N LEU A 382 -3.68 3.61 2.66
CA LEU A 382 -3.63 4.53 1.52
C LEU A 382 -2.21 4.63 0.96
N ALA A 383 -1.21 4.78 1.84
CA ALA A 383 0.21 4.79 1.47
C ALA A 383 0.64 3.45 0.87
N ALA A 384 0.25 2.32 1.48
CA ALA A 384 0.59 0.97 1.04
C ALA A 384 0.06 0.60 -0.36
N THR A 385 -0.86 1.39 -0.90
CA THR A 385 -1.45 1.21 -2.23
C THR A 385 -1.00 2.27 -3.24
N MET A 386 -0.01 3.10 -2.88
CA MET A 386 0.65 4.04 -3.78
C MET A 386 1.96 3.47 -4.33
N PRO A 387 2.34 3.78 -5.59
CA PRO A 387 3.59 3.28 -6.20
C PRO A 387 4.87 3.63 -5.45
N MET A 388 4.87 4.76 -4.76
CA MET A 388 5.99 5.29 -4.00
C MET A 388 5.78 5.25 -2.48
N GLY A 389 4.65 4.67 -2.04
CA GLY A 389 4.30 4.60 -0.63
C GLY A 389 4.86 3.33 0.04
N GLY A 390 4.48 3.12 1.30
CA GLY A 390 4.96 2.01 2.11
C GLY A 390 4.51 0.63 1.60
N THR A 391 4.84 -0.41 2.34
CA THR A 391 4.48 -1.80 2.01
C THR A 391 3.10 -2.20 2.49
N ALA A 392 2.46 -3.09 1.72
CA ALA A 392 1.26 -3.84 2.09
C ALA A 392 1.45 -4.80 3.27
#